data_AF-A0A9P6YP13-F1
#
_entry.id   AF-A0A9P6YP13-F1
#
_cell.length_a   1.000
_cell.length_b   1.000
_cell.length_c   1.000
_cell.angle_alpha   90.00
_cell.angle_beta   90.00
_cell.angle_gamma   90.00
#
_symmetry.space_group_name_H-M   'P 1'
#
loop_
_entity.id
_entity.type
_entity.pdbx_description
1 polymer ?
#
loop_
_entity_poly.entity_id
_entity_poly.type
_entity_poly.pdbx_seq_one_letter_code
_entity_poly.pdbx_strand_id
1 'polypeptide(L)'
;MQLHSHRSLSVRGRVTILNSLILSKLWHVLRILSVPNLFFKKLKSQISGFVSAKRSPRVSFETMCFPRNKGGLGVLNPHIQQSALQLRWLLPLLHDRPCSPTSDFWHHRSLQSSVVLPLLVDHLLRHSLPVGSQVPIHLDYRQAFVFPSLRPKALTQSSDGVFSLFFTAVDNLPHLFDQVVINPQTALCLKLGDVSVFSSSCPLPKSMAQLPCSLAYKFDSTKGRLQPKLPAEISIHPYLTKRFLKWVRLDQLKLQPFFIRAFLRPASSFTSCP
;
A
#
# COMPACT_ATOMS: atom_id res chain seq x y z
N MET A 1 11.71 -13.19 28.75
CA MET A 1 12.51 -11.96 28.98
C MET A 1 13.34 -12.00 30.26
N GLN A 2 12.95 -12.74 31.30
CA GLN A 2 13.67 -12.79 32.59
C GLN A 2 15.10 -13.36 32.51
N LEU A 3 15.38 -14.34 31.65
CA LEU A 3 16.72 -14.96 31.60
C LEU A 3 17.86 -13.98 31.23
N HIS A 4 17.57 -12.92 30.47
CA HIS A 4 18.56 -11.92 30.04
C HIS A 4 18.52 -10.61 30.85
N SER A 5 17.58 -10.44 31.77
CA SER A 5 17.49 -9.22 32.60
C SER A 5 18.51 -9.16 33.74
N HIS A 6 19.13 -10.30 34.09
CA HIS A 6 20.11 -10.41 35.18
C HIS A 6 21.54 -9.99 34.79
N ARG A 7 21.80 -9.73 33.50
CA ARG A 7 23.12 -9.27 33.03
C ARG A 7 23.18 -7.74 33.02
N SER A 8 24.29 -7.16 33.47
CA SER A 8 24.59 -5.71 33.45
C SER A 8 24.82 -5.19 32.02
N LEU A 9 23.79 -5.32 31.17
CA LEU A 9 23.85 -4.98 29.76
C LEU A 9 23.61 -3.50 29.55
N SER A 10 24.44 -2.90 28.68
CA SER A 10 24.20 -1.57 28.13
C SER A 10 22.86 -1.53 27.39
N VAL A 11 22.27 -0.34 27.26
CA VAL A 11 21.02 -0.12 26.50
C VAL A 11 21.17 -0.66 25.06
N ARG A 12 22.32 -0.41 24.44
CA ARG A 12 22.67 -0.96 23.12
C ARG A 12 22.67 -2.49 23.11
N GLY A 13 23.32 -3.12 24.09
CA GLY A 13 23.36 -4.59 24.20
C GLY A 13 21.96 -5.20 24.37
N ARG A 14 21.09 -4.55 25.15
CA ARG A 14 19.69 -4.95 25.32
C ARG A 14 18.92 -4.88 24.00
N VAL A 15 19.06 -3.80 23.24
CA VAL A 15 18.38 -3.66 21.94
C VAL A 15 18.85 -4.73 20.95
N THR A 16 20.15 -5.02 20.91
CA THR A 16 20.68 -6.11 20.05
C THR A 16 20.10 -7.47 20.46
N ILE A 17 20.13 -7.81 21.75
CA ILE A 17 19.55 -9.07 22.25
C ILE A 17 18.05 -9.15 21.96
N LEU A 18 17.33 -8.04 22.14
CA LEU A 18 15.91 -7.97 21.86
C LEU A 18 15.62 -8.27 20.38
N ASN A 19 16.26 -7.55 19.46
CA ASN A 19 15.99 -7.69 18.03
C ASN A 19 16.43 -9.05 17.49
N SER A 20 17.58 -9.57 17.93
CA SER A 20 18.17 -10.79 17.36
C SER A 20 17.71 -12.09 18.02
N LEU A 21 17.42 -12.09 19.33
CA LEU A 21 17.11 -13.32 20.08
C LEU A 21 15.67 -13.39 20.56
N ILE A 22 15.17 -12.31 21.18
CA ILE A 22 13.84 -12.35 21.80
C ILE A 22 12.77 -12.26 20.72
N LEU A 23 12.91 -11.31 19.81
CA LEU A 23 11.91 -11.06 18.77
C LEU A 23 12.01 -12.03 17.60
N SER A 24 13.16 -12.67 17.35
CA SER A 24 13.32 -13.62 16.26
C SER A 24 12.33 -14.78 16.34
N LYS A 25 12.14 -15.37 17.52
CA LYS A 25 11.14 -16.42 17.76
C LYS A 25 9.71 -15.93 17.46
N LEU A 26 9.42 -14.69 17.82
CA LEU A 26 8.10 -14.10 17.60
C LEU A 26 7.81 -13.85 16.12
N TRP A 27 8.83 -13.51 15.33
CA TRP A 27 8.70 -13.30 13.87
C TRP A 27 8.23 -14.55 13.14
N HIS A 28 8.63 -15.75 13.59
CA HIS A 28 8.17 -17.01 13.00
C HIS A 28 6.66 -17.22 13.14
N VAL A 29 6.07 -16.72 14.23
CA VAL A 29 4.63 -16.84 14.48
C VAL A 29 3.86 -15.71 13.79
N LEU A 30 4.32 -14.46 13.95
CA LEU A 30 3.62 -13.28 13.42
C LEU A 30 3.58 -13.21 11.90
N ARG A 31 4.49 -13.89 11.19
CA ARG A 31 4.47 -13.94 9.72
C ARG A 31 3.29 -14.74 9.14
N ILE A 32 2.59 -15.53 9.96
CA ILE A 32 1.44 -16.36 9.54
C ILE A 32 0.16 -15.84 10.19
N LEU A 33 0.20 -15.58 11.49
CA LEU A 33 -1.00 -15.21 12.25
C LEU A 33 -1.15 -13.69 12.34
N SER A 34 -2.36 -13.19 12.09
CA SER A 34 -2.79 -11.89 12.56
C SER A 34 -3.04 -11.95 14.07
N VAL A 35 -2.69 -10.89 14.80
CA VAL A 35 -2.89 -10.81 16.25
C VAL A 35 -3.60 -9.50 16.59
N PRO A 36 -4.45 -9.46 17.64
CA PRO A 36 -5.16 -8.24 18.00
C PRO A 36 -4.22 -7.10 18.39
N ASN A 37 -4.64 -5.85 18.18
CA ASN A 37 -3.88 -4.66 18.60
C ASN A 37 -3.53 -4.63 20.09
N LEU A 38 -4.34 -5.27 20.94
CA LEU A 38 -4.06 -5.42 22.38
C LEU A 38 -2.78 -6.23 22.63
N PHE A 39 -2.51 -7.25 21.81
CA PHE A 39 -1.26 -8.01 21.88
C PHE A 39 -0.06 -7.09 21.60
N PHE A 40 -0.13 -6.29 20.54
CA PHE A 40 0.93 -5.34 20.21
C PHE A 40 1.16 -4.29 21.30
N LYS A 41 0.09 -3.78 21.94
CA LYS A 41 0.22 -2.86 23.08
C LYS A 41 0.98 -3.50 24.25
N LYS A 42 0.61 -4.73 24.62
CA LYS A 42 1.30 -5.50 25.69
C LYS A 42 2.76 -5.75 25.32
N LEU A 43 3.03 -6.18 24.09
CA LEU A 43 4.38 -6.47 23.60
C LEU A 43 5.27 -5.22 23.59
N LYS A 44 4.77 -4.08 23.10
CA LYS A 44 5.48 -2.79 23.11
C LYS A 44 5.82 -2.34 24.55
N SER A 45 4.91 -2.57 25.50
CA SER A 45 5.15 -2.30 26.92
C SER A 45 6.27 -3.18 27.48
N GLN A 46 6.25 -4.49 27.19
CA GLN A 46 7.30 -5.42 27.61
C GLN A 46 8.67 -5.08 27.00
N ILE A 47 8.71 -4.76 25.71
CA ILE A 47 9.92 -4.27 25.02
C ILE A 47 10.47 -3.03 25.73
N SER A 48 9.62 -2.03 25.96
CA SER A 48 10.01 -0.77 26.59
C SER A 48 10.54 -1.00 28.01
N GLY A 49 9.91 -1.89 28.78
CA GLY A 49 10.37 -2.27 30.11
C GLY A 49 11.73 -2.97 30.10
N PHE A 50 11.96 -3.86 29.13
CA PHE A 50 13.23 -4.58 28.98
C PHE A 50 14.40 -3.65 28.59
N VAL A 51 14.17 -2.79 27.58
CA VAL A 51 15.19 -1.85 27.07
C VAL A 51 15.51 -0.78 28.12
N SER A 52 14.48 -0.16 28.70
CA SER A 52 14.65 0.92 29.67
C SER A 52 15.13 0.44 31.04
N ALA A 53 15.05 -0.86 31.36
CA ALA A 53 15.63 -1.42 32.58
C ALA A 53 15.18 -0.75 33.90
N LYS A 54 13.97 -0.16 33.93
CA LYS A 54 13.46 0.71 35.01
C LYS A 54 14.23 2.04 35.22
N ARG A 55 15.04 2.48 34.25
CA ARG A 55 15.75 3.77 34.27
C ARG A 55 14.84 4.91 33.77
N SER A 56 15.04 6.11 34.31
CA SER A 56 14.42 7.36 33.86
C SER A 56 15.45 8.26 33.15
N PRO A 57 15.03 9.15 32.23
CA PRO A 57 13.67 9.31 31.69
C PRO A 57 13.27 8.17 30.74
N ARG A 58 11.95 7.92 30.63
CA ARG A 58 11.43 6.91 29.70
C ARG A 58 11.36 7.50 28.29
N VAL A 59 12.11 6.91 27.37
CA VAL A 59 12.02 7.22 25.94
C VAL A 59 10.72 6.62 25.39
N SER A 60 10.00 7.37 24.55
CA SER A 60 8.80 6.86 23.89
C SER A 60 9.14 5.65 23.00
N PHE A 61 8.19 4.72 22.82
CA PHE A 61 8.44 3.55 21.96
C PHE A 61 8.77 3.95 20.51
N GLU A 62 8.09 4.98 19.99
CA GLU A 62 8.32 5.50 18.65
C GLU A 62 9.73 6.06 18.51
N THR A 63 10.20 6.83 19.49
CA THR A 63 11.57 7.34 19.52
C THR A 63 12.60 6.21 19.60
N MET A 64 12.32 5.15 20.35
CA MET A 64 13.20 3.96 20.40
C MET A 64 13.30 3.24 19.05
N CYS A 65 12.23 3.27 18.24
CA CYS A 65 12.21 2.66 16.92
C CYS A 65 13.03 3.44 15.87
N PHE A 66 13.33 4.73 16.10
CA PHE A 66 14.12 5.47 15.12
C PHE A 66 15.52 4.86 14.94
N PRO A 67 16.08 4.98 13.73
CA PRO A 67 17.47 4.61 13.49
C PRO A 67 18.41 5.46 14.34
N ARG A 68 19.61 4.91 14.62
CA ARG A 68 20.58 5.55 15.53
C ARG A 68 21.12 6.87 15.00
N ASN A 69 21.29 6.99 13.69
CA ASN A 69 21.69 8.25 13.04
C ASN A 69 20.61 9.35 13.16
N LYS A 70 19.39 9.01 13.59
CA LYS A 70 18.31 9.95 13.90
C LYS A 70 18.02 10.06 15.41
N GLY A 71 18.96 9.67 16.26
CA GLY A 71 18.83 9.74 17.72
C GLY A 71 17.97 8.65 18.37
N GLY A 72 17.54 7.63 17.62
CA GLY A 72 16.82 6.49 18.16
C GLY A 72 17.70 5.31 18.58
N LEU A 73 17.08 4.20 18.98
CA LEU A 73 17.80 3.00 19.43
C LEU A 73 17.85 1.89 18.36
N GLY A 74 16.97 1.96 17.36
CA GLY A 74 16.80 0.93 16.32
C GLY A 74 16.01 -0.29 16.80
N VAL A 75 15.05 -0.11 17.73
CA VAL A 75 14.14 -1.18 18.14
C VAL A 75 13.15 -1.48 17.01
N LEU A 76 12.97 -2.76 16.65
CA LEU A 76 12.00 -3.13 15.62
C LEU A 76 10.56 -2.96 16.14
N ASN A 77 9.73 -2.23 15.39
CA ASN A 77 8.30 -2.09 15.70
C ASN A 77 7.57 -3.40 15.31
N PRO A 78 7.01 -4.17 16.27
CA PRO A 78 6.44 -5.49 15.95
C PRO A 78 5.27 -5.44 14.99
N HIS A 79 4.50 -4.35 14.99
CA HIS A 79 3.36 -4.19 14.09
C HIS A 79 3.82 -4.02 12.63
N ILE A 80 4.76 -3.10 12.40
CA ILE A 80 5.35 -2.88 11.06
C ILE A 80 6.12 -4.14 10.60
N GLN A 81 6.84 -4.79 11.52
CA GLN A 81 7.56 -6.02 11.20
C GLN A 81 6.62 -7.15 10.78
N GLN A 82 5.48 -7.32 11.47
CA GLN A 82 4.46 -8.29 11.05
C GLN A 82 3.98 -7.99 9.63
N SER A 83 3.58 -6.75 9.36
CA SER A 83 3.11 -6.33 8.03
C SER A 83 4.16 -6.57 6.94
N ALA A 84 5.44 -6.27 7.21
CA ALA A 84 6.53 -6.54 6.28
C ALA A 84 6.73 -8.05 6.02
N LEU A 85 6.67 -8.87 7.07
CA LEU A 85 6.78 -10.33 6.94
C LEU A 85 5.60 -10.95 6.19
N GLN A 86 4.40 -10.42 6.39
CA GLN A 86 3.19 -10.86 5.68
C GLN A 86 3.23 -10.42 4.20
N LEU A 87 3.69 -9.20 3.92
CA LEU A 87 3.90 -8.72 2.55
C LEU A 87 4.86 -9.61 1.76
N ARG A 88 5.86 -10.22 2.43
CA ARG A 88 6.82 -11.12 1.79
C ARG A 88 6.15 -12.27 1.03
N TRP A 89 4.99 -12.73 1.48
CA TRP A 89 4.22 -13.78 0.79
C TRP A 89 3.58 -13.30 -0.52
N LEU A 90 3.29 -12.00 -0.62
CA LEU A 90 2.72 -11.37 -1.82
C LEU A 90 3.77 -10.91 -2.82
N LEU A 91 5.03 -10.74 -2.40
CA LEU A 91 6.08 -10.21 -3.27
C LEU A 91 6.19 -10.90 -4.64
N PRO A 92 6.08 -12.24 -4.77
CA PRO A 92 6.05 -12.88 -6.09
C PRO A 92 4.91 -12.37 -6.98
N LEU A 93 3.71 -12.16 -6.41
CA LEU A 93 2.58 -11.59 -7.16
C LEU A 93 2.79 -10.14 -7.55
N LEU A 94 3.43 -9.36 -6.68
CA LEU A 94 3.58 -7.92 -6.88
C LEU A 94 4.76 -7.57 -7.80
N HIS A 95 5.82 -8.37 -7.80
CA HIS A 95 7.09 -8.06 -8.48
C HIS A 95 7.20 -8.65 -9.88
N ASP A 96 6.60 -9.81 -10.15
CA ASP A 96 6.77 -10.47 -11.43
C ASP A 96 6.07 -9.72 -12.58
N ARG A 97 6.61 -9.83 -13.79
CA ARG A 97 5.96 -9.39 -15.03
C ARG A 97 5.42 -10.66 -15.69
N PRO A 98 4.13 -10.77 -16.05
CA PRO A 98 3.36 -9.73 -16.75
C PRO A 98 2.29 -9.01 -15.90
N CYS A 99 1.98 -7.77 -16.32
CA CYS A 99 1.10 -6.81 -15.64
C CYS A 99 -0.42 -7.06 -15.85
N SER A 100 -0.78 -8.16 -16.48
CA SER A 100 -2.15 -8.53 -16.82
C SER A 100 -2.31 -10.04 -16.77
N PRO A 101 -3.49 -10.57 -16.37
CA PRO A 101 -3.78 -12.01 -16.43
C PRO A 101 -3.99 -12.46 -17.89
N THR A 102 -2.93 -12.40 -18.70
CA THR A 102 -2.86 -13.02 -20.03
C THR A 102 -2.62 -14.52 -19.88
N SER A 103 -2.73 -15.29 -20.97
CA SER A 103 -2.35 -16.72 -20.98
C SER A 103 -0.98 -16.95 -20.33
N ASP A 104 -0.02 -16.10 -20.67
CA ASP A 104 1.38 -16.24 -20.26
C ASP A 104 1.60 -15.94 -18.77
N PHE A 105 0.69 -15.17 -18.15
CA PHE A 105 0.73 -14.89 -16.71
C PHE A 105 0.68 -16.18 -15.90
N TRP A 106 -0.28 -17.06 -16.20
CA TRP A 106 -0.50 -18.31 -15.46
C TRP A 106 0.66 -19.31 -15.63
N HIS A 107 1.48 -19.14 -16.67
CA HIS A 107 2.64 -19.97 -16.94
C HIS A 107 3.95 -19.40 -16.39
N HIS A 108 3.93 -18.27 -15.68
CA HIS A 108 5.14 -17.68 -15.12
C HIS A 108 5.75 -18.57 -14.01
N ARG A 109 7.09 -18.74 -14.03
CA ARG A 109 7.83 -19.67 -13.16
C ARG A 109 7.53 -19.47 -11.66
N SER A 110 7.37 -18.22 -11.24
CA SER A 110 7.09 -17.89 -9.84
C SER A 110 5.70 -18.33 -9.38
N LEU A 111 4.68 -18.24 -10.24
CA LEU A 111 3.35 -18.75 -9.96
C LEU A 111 3.34 -20.28 -9.96
N GLN A 112 4.03 -20.90 -10.92
CA GLN A 112 4.14 -22.36 -10.96
C GLN A 112 4.85 -22.95 -9.74
N SER A 113 5.71 -22.18 -9.07
CA SER A 113 6.39 -22.61 -7.85
C SER A 113 5.47 -22.71 -6.62
N SER A 114 4.21 -22.26 -6.72
CA SER A 114 3.25 -22.28 -5.61
C SER A 114 1.83 -22.60 -6.08
N VAL A 115 1.18 -23.57 -5.45
CA VAL A 115 -0.24 -23.86 -5.72
C VAL A 115 -1.17 -22.76 -5.19
N VAL A 116 -0.74 -22.02 -4.16
CA VAL A 116 -1.59 -21.05 -3.47
C VAL A 116 -1.66 -19.71 -4.20
N LEU A 117 -0.56 -19.26 -4.80
CA LEU A 117 -0.49 -17.94 -5.45
C LEU A 117 -1.48 -17.79 -6.62
N PRO A 118 -1.58 -18.74 -7.57
CA PRO A 118 -2.59 -18.67 -8.63
C PRO A 118 -4.02 -18.64 -8.10
N LEU A 119 -4.33 -19.45 -7.08
CA LEU A 119 -5.66 -19.52 -6.47
C LEU A 119 -6.03 -18.19 -5.79
N LEU A 120 -5.09 -17.54 -5.13
CA LEU A 120 -5.30 -16.21 -4.55
C LEU A 120 -5.61 -15.18 -5.64
N VAL A 121 -4.84 -15.16 -6.72
CA VAL A 121 -5.07 -14.21 -7.83
C VAL A 121 -6.42 -14.47 -8.47
N ASP A 122 -6.75 -15.71 -8.79
CA ASP A 122 -8.04 -16.09 -9.37
C ASP A 122 -9.22 -15.70 -8.45
N HIS A 123 -9.12 -15.97 -7.14
CA HIS A 123 -10.14 -15.59 -6.18
C HIS A 123 -10.32 -14.06 -6.10
N LEU A 124 -9.22 -13.30 -6.09
CA LEU A 124 -9.26 -11.83 -6.12
C LEU A 124 -9.93 -11.32 -7.40
N LEU A 125 -9.53 -11.87 -8.55
CA LEU A 125 -10.06 -11.50 -9.86
C LEU A 125 -11.57 -11.75 -9.94
N ARG A 126 -12.04 -12.95 -9.53
CA ARG A 126 -13.47 -13.30 -9.49
C ARG A 126 -14.32 -12.31 -8.70
N HIS A 127 -13.80 -11.75 -7.62
CA HIS A 127 -14.50 -10.75 -6.82
C HIS A 127 -14.35 -9.31 -7.34
N SER A 128 -13.35 -9.05 -8.19
CA SER A 128 -13.12 -7.72 -8.78
C SER A 128 -13.87 -7.49 -10.10
N LEU A 129 -14.20 -8.56 -10.83
CA LEU A 129 -14.94 -8.49 -12.10
C LEU A 129 -16.46 -8.43 -11.87
N PRO A 130 -17.21 -7.58 -12.59
CA PRO A 130 -18.67 -7.61 -12.56
C PRO A 130 -19.18 -8.93 -13.15
N VAL A 131 -20.11 -9.59 -12.45
CA VAL A 131 -20.81 -10.79 -12.93
C VAL A 131 -21.47 -10.46 -14.29
N GLY A 132 -21.05 -11.14 -15.36
CA GLY A 132 -21.61 -10.98 -16.72
C GLY A 132 -20.85 -10.04 -17.67
N SER A 133 -19.74 -9.43 -17.26
CA SER A 133 -18.91 -8.65 -18.18
C SER A 133 -17.88 -9.57 -18.84
N GLN A 134 -18.05 -9.85 -20.15
CA GLN A 134 -16.98 -10.45 -20.93
C GLN A 134 -15.85 -9.41 -21.07
N VAL A 135 -14.87 -9.51 -20.17
CA VAL A 135 -13.51 -8.95 -20.24
C VAL A 135 -13.40 -7.45 -19.83
N PRO A 136 -12.42 -7.12 -18.96
CA PRO A 136 -11.14 -6.62 -19.47
C PRO A 136 -9.94 -7.42 -18.95
N ILE A 137 -9.16 -7.94 -19.89
CA ILE A 137 -7.80 -8.50 -19.78
C ILE A 137 -6.80 -7.45 -19.22
N HIS A 138 -7.29 -6.25 -18.87
CA HIS A 138 -6.51 -5.08 -18.48
C HIS A 138 -6.61 -4.70 -16.99
N LEU A 139 -7.40 -5.41 -16.17
CA LEU A 139 -7.44 -5.11 -14.74
C LEU A 139 -6.23 -5.75 -14.04
N ASP A 140 -5.24 -4.92 -13.73
CA ASP A 140 -4.11 -5.33 -12.90
C ASP A 140 -4.59 -5.48 -11.44
N TYR A 141 -4.68 -6.73 -10.97
CA TYR A 141 -5.12 -7.06 -9.62
C TYR A 141 -4.26 -6.40 -8.52
N ARG A 142 -3.02 -5.99 -8.84
CA ARG A 142 -2.12 -5.29 -7.91
C ARG A 142 -2.71 -3.96 -7.44
N GLN A 143 -3.53 -3.33 -8.28
CA GLN A 143 -4.19 -2.08 -7.94
C GLN A 143 -5.08 -2.22 -6.70
N ALA A 144 -5.71 -3.37 -6.47
CA ALA A 144 -6.53 -3.60 -5.28
C ALA A 144 -5.69 -3.64 -3.98
N PHE A 145 -4.42 -4.04 -4.07
CA PHE A 145 -3.51 -3.99 -2.92
C PHE A 145 -3.11 -2.55 -2.59
N VAL A 146 -2.74 -1.77 -3.60
CA VAL A 146 -2.25 -0.40 -3.44
C VAL A 146 -3.36 0.61 -3.14
N PHE A 147 -4.53 0.46 -3.75
CA PHE A 147 -5.64 1.41 -3.66
C PHE A 147 -6.83 0.80 -2.93
N PRO A 148 -7.09 1.18 -1.67
CA PRO A 148 -8.20 0.65 -0.88
C PRO A 148 -9.56 0.82 -1.55
N SER A 149 -9.71 1.85 -2.36
CA SER A 149 -10.95 2.19 -3.06
C SER A 149 -11.37 1.16 -4.12
N LEU A 150 -10.41 0.36 -4.62
CA LEU A 150 -10.58 -0.66 -5.66
C LEU A 150 -10.76 -2.06 -5.08
N ARG A 151 -10.72 -2.22 -3.75
CA ARG A 151 -10.87 -3.53 -3.12
C ARG A 151 -12.30 -4.04 -3.26
N PRO A 152 -12.49 -5.31 -3.64
CA PRO A 152 -13.80 -5.92 -3.61
C PRO A 152 -14.40 -5.93 -2.21
N LYS A 153 -15.64 -5.43 -2.07
CA LYS A 153 -16.30 -5.34 -0.76
C LYS A 153 -16.39 -6.69 -0.04
N ALA A 154 -16.64 -7.76 -0.80
CA ALA A 154 -16.71 -9.13 -0.27
C ALA A 154 -15.41 -9.56 0.45
N LEU A 155 -14.25 -9.13 -0.04
CA LEU A 155 -12.95 -9.48 0.53
C LEU A 155 -12.55 -8.58 1.70
N THR A 156 -13.22 -7.43 1.87
CA THR A 156 -12.98 -6.49 2.96
C THR A 156 -13.95 -6.64 4.14
N GLN A 157 -15.05 -7.37 3.95
CA GLN A 157 -16.09 -7.55 4.97
C GLN A 157 -15.65 -8.46 6.12
N SER A 158 -14.89 -9.51 5.82
CA SER A 158 -14.34 -10.40 6.84
C SER A 158 -13.05 -9.83 7.41
N SER A 159 -13.02 -9.58 8.72
CA SER A 159 -11.78 -9.19 9.43
C SER A 159 -10.73 -10.30 9.41
N ASP A 160 -11.16 -11.56 9.31
CA ASP A 160 -10.34 -12.74 9.52
C ASP A 160 -9.92 -13.41 8.20
N GLY A 161 -10.28 -12.81 7.07
CA GLY A 161 -9.91 -13.29 5.74
C GLY A 161 -8.42 -13.16 5.44
N VAL A 162 -7.91 -14.02 4.55
CA VAL A 162 -6.53 -13.92 4.06
C VAL A 162 -6.27 -12.56 3.37
N PHE A 163 -7.25 -12.04 2.63
CA PHE A 163 -7.14 -10.74 1.98
C PHE A 163 -7.18 -9.56 2.94
N SER A 164 -7.94 -9.61 4.04
CA SER A 164 -7.93 -8.53 5.03
C SER A 164 -6.55 -8.40 5.69
N LEU A 165 -5.90 -9.53 5.98
CA LEU A 165 -4.52 -9.58 6.47
C LEU A 165 -3.56 -8.94 5.46
N PHE A 166 -3.64 -9.33 4.20
CA PHE A 166 -2.79 -8.80 3.14
C PHE A 166 -3.00 -7.31 2.87
N PHE A 167 -4.26 -6.86 2.80
CA PHE A 167 -4.59 -5.45 2.63
C PHE A 167 -4.08 -4.62 3.81
N THR A 168 -4.30 -5.08 5.04
CA THR A 168 -3.79 -4.42 6.24
C THR A 168 -2.26 -4.37 6.23
N ALA A 169 -1.60 -5.44 5.81
CA ALA A 169 -0.15 -5.48 5.71
C ALA A 169 0.40 -4.45 4.71
N VAL A 170 -0.24 -4.29 3.55
CA VAL A 170 0.12 -3.28 2.55
C VAL A 170 -0.14 -1.86 3.08
N ASP A 171 -1.32 -1.60 3.65
CA ASP A 171 -1.73 -0.28 4.15
C ASP A 171 -0.81 0.25 5.27
N ASN A 172 -0.31 -0.64 6.12
CA ASN A 172 0.57 -0.28 7.23
C ASN A 172 1.98 0.09 6.79
N LEU A 173 2.36 -0.21 5.54
CA LEU A 173 3.69 0.05 5.01
C LEU A 173 3.71 1.37 4.23
N PRO A 174 4.82 2.11 4.29
CA PRO A 174 4.93 3.37 3.57
C PRO A 174 4.94 3.13 2.06
N HIS A 175 4.08 3.85 1.34
CA HIS A 175 4.03 3.85 -0.12
C HIS A 175 4.86 5.01 -0.65
N LEU A 176 5.92 4.71 -1.41
CA LEU A 176 6.75 5.70 -2.09
C LEU A 176 6.45 5.67 -3.58
N PHE A 177 5.74 6.69 -4.07
CA PHE A 177 5.34 6.80 -5.47
C PHE A 177 6.32 7.62 -6.33
N ASP A 178 7.44 8.04 -5.75
CA ASP A 178 8.41 8.95 -6.37
C ASP A 178 9.07 8.39 -7.63
N GLN A 179 8.99 7.10 -7.92
CA GLN A 179 9.55 6.50 -9.15
C GLN A 179 8.50 5.75 -9.98
N VAL A 180 7.23 5.80 -9.57
CA VAL A 180 6.15 5.08 -10.24
C VAL A 180 5.65 5.86 -11.45
N VAL A 181 5.44 5.15 -12.56
CA VAL A 181 4.75 5.61 -13.77
C VAL A 181 3.55 4.71 -13.99
N ILE A 182 2.38 5.31 -14.21
CA ILE A 182 1.12 4.59 -14.33
C ILE A 182 0.62 4.61 -15.78
N ASN A 183 0.02 3.50 -16.23
CA ASN A 183 -0.71 3.46 -17.50
C ASN A 183 -1.89 4.47 -17.46
N PRO A 184 -2.07 5.32 -18.48
CA PRO A 184 -3.23 6.20 -18.58
C PRO A 184 -4.59 5.52 -18.39
N GLN A 185 -4.77 4.28 -18.87
CA GLN A 185 -6.02 3.55 -18.68
C GLN A 185 -6.26 3.24 -17.20
N THR A 186 -5.24 2.72 -16.51
CA THR A 186 -5.27 2.49 -15.07
C THR A 186 -5.58 3.77 -14.30
N ALA A 187 -4.92 4.87 -14.67
CA ALA A 187 -5.10 6.17 -14.03
C ALA A 187 -6.56 6.66 -14.11
N LEU A 188 -7.28 6.38 -15.21
CA LEU A 188 -8.68 6.75 -15.37
C LEU A 188 -9.64 5.88 -14.51
N CYS A 189 -9.23 4.66 -14.15
CA CYS A 189 -9.97 3.75 -13.28
C CYS A 189 -9.88 4.13 -11.79
N LEU A 190 -8.85 4.88 -11.39
CA LEU A 190 -8.66 5.32 -10.00
C LEU A 190 -9.72 6.33 -9.56
N LYS A 191 -9.95 6.46 -8.24
CA LYS A 191 -10.81 7.51 -7.71
C LYS A 191 -10.04 8.80 -7.45
N LEU A 192 -10.73 9.94 -7.47
CA LEU A 192 -10.12 11.25 -7.23
C LEU A 192 -9.44 11.33 -5.86
N GLY A 193 -9.94 10.62 -4.85
CA GLY A 193 -9.31 10.52 -3.55
C GLY A 193 -7.95 9.83 -3.56
N ASP A 194 -7.76 8.81 -4.41
CA ASP A 194 -6.53 8.01 -4.46
C ASP A 194 -5.36 8.76 -5.10
N VAL A 195 -5.68 9.69 -6.00
CA VAL A 195 -4.71 10.49 -6.75
C VAL A 195 -4.42 11.84 -6.09
N SER A 196 -5.08 12.15 -4.98
CA SER A 196 -4.93 13.41 -4.26
C SER A 196 -3.94 13.29 -3.10
N VAL A 197 -3.11 14.31 -2.91
CA VAL A 197 -2.26 14.49 -1.73
C VAL A 197 -3.00 15.41 -0.78
N PHE A 198 -3.39 14.90 0.39
CA PHE A 198 -4.08 15.71 1.39
C PHE A 198 -3.08 16.53 2.21
N SER A 199 -3.31 17.84 2.29
CA SER A 199 -2.78 18.65 3.38
C SER A 199 -3.78 18.61 4.54
N SER A 200 -3.29 18.54 5.78
CA SER A 200 -4.12 18.42 6.99
C SER A 200 -5.15 19.55 7.18
N SER A 201 -5.02 20.65 6.43
CA SER A 201 -5.91 21.82 6.50
C SER A 201 -7.21 21.72 5.68
N CYS A 202 -7.30 20.85 4.66
CA CYS A 202 -8.50 20.74 3.83
C CYS A 202 -8.65 19.35 3.18
N PRO A 203 -9.31 18.39 3.86
CA PRO A 203 -9.55 17.07 3.28
C PRO A 203 -10.55 17.15 2.13
N LEU A 204 -10.36 16.31 1.11
CA LEU A 204 -11.29 16.20 0.00
C LEU A 204 -12.63 15.64 0.49
N PRO A 205 -13.77 16.31 0.22
CA PRO A 205 -15.09 15.79 0.55
C PRO A 205 -15.29 14.36 0.05
N LYS A 206 -15.86 13.48 0.88
CA LYS A 206 -16.07 12.06 0.55
C LYS A 206 -16.81 11.86 -0.79
N SER A 207 -17.82 12.69 -1.06
CA SER A 207 -18.58 12.65 -2.31
C SER A 207 -17.71 12.91 -3.54
N MET A 208 -16.73 13.81 -3.42
CA MET A 208 -15.77 14.11 -4.49
C MET A 208 -14.67 13.05 -4.57
N ALA A 209 -14.20 12.55 -3.42
CA ALA A 209 -13.16 11.53 -3.33
C ALA A 209 -13.54 10.20 -3.99
N GLN A 210 -14.84 9.84 -3.99
CA GLN A 210 -15.33 8.59 -4.59
C GLN A 210 -15.55 8.65 -6.10
N LEU A 211 -15.49 9.83 -6.72
CA LEU A 211 -15.67 9.96 -8.16
C LEU A 211 -14.48 9.34 -8.91
N PRO A 212 -14.69 8.66 -10.04
CA PRO A 212 -13.60 8.13 -10.84
C PRO A 212 -12.87 9.24 -11.61
N CYS A 213 -11.57 9.06 -11.84
CA CYS A 213 -10.72 9.99 -12.57
C CYS A 213 -11.19 10.20 -14.01
N SER A 214 -11.84 9.20 -14.61
CA SER A 214 -12.47 9.28 -15.94
C SER A 214 -13.54 10.37 -16.08
N LEU A 215 -14.10 10.89 -14.98
CA LEU A 215 -15.02 12.04 -15.02
C LEU A 215 -14.29 13.37 -15.18
N ALA A 216 -13.11 13.51 -14.59
CA ALA A 216 -12.32 14.75 -14.59
C ALA A 216 -11.28 14.79 -15.72
N TYR A 217 -10.81 13.63 -16.15
CA TYR A 217 -9.70 13.48 -17.09
C TYR A 217 -10.07 12.57 -18.26
N LYS A 218 -9.36 12.73 -19.37
CA LYS A 218 -9.44 11.89 -20.57
C LYS A 218 -8.05 11.60 -21.10
N PHE A 219 -7.89 10.50 -21.80
CA PHE A 219 -6.66 10.20 -22.52
C PHE A 219 -6.70 10.85 -23.91
N ASP A 220 -5.67 11.61 -24.25
CA ASP A 220 -5.47 12.16 -25.59
C ASP A 220 -4.53 11.23 -26.37
N SER A 221 -5.08 10.46 -27.30
CA SER A 221 -4.33 9.54 -28.15
C SER A 221 -3.31 10.24 -29.04
N THR A 222 -3.54 11.50 -29.44
CA THR A 222 -2.63 12.24 -30.31
C THR A 222 -1.36 12.68 -29.59
N LYS A 223 -1.48 13.02 -28.30
CA LYS A 223 -0.37 13.48 -27.46
C LYS A 223 0.17 12.40 -26.52
N GLY A 224 -0.47 11.24 -26.47
CA GLY A 224 -0.09 10.11 -25.62
C GLY A 224 -0.13 10.43 -24.13
N ARG A 225 -1.02 11.32 -23.68
CA ARG A 225 -1.04 11.81 -22.29
C ARG A 225 -2.45 12.02 -21.76
N LEU A 226 -2.61 12.01 -20.44
CA LEU A 226 -3.84 12.44 -19.80
C LEU A 226 -4.03 13.95 -19.92
N GLN A 227 -5.28 14.36 -20.01
CA GLN A 227 -5.68 15.77 -20.05
C GLN A 227 -6.96 15.98 -19.22
N PRO A 228 -7.10 17.14 -18.57
CA PRO A 228 -8.35 17.51 -17.93
C PRO A 228 -9.44 17.70 -18.98
N LYS A 229 -10.65 17.22 -18.68
CA LYS A 229 -11.83 17.45 -19.52
C LYS A 229 -12.22 18.92 -19.52
N LEU A 230 -12.75 19.37 -20.66
CA LEU A 230 -13.29 20.72 -20.77
C LEU A 230 -14.62 20.83 -20.01
N PRO A 231 -15.02 22.02 -19.52
CA PRO A 231 -16.28 22.18 -18.79
C PRO A 231 -17.54 21.72 -19.54
N ALA A 232 -17.49 21.71 -20.88
CA ALA A 232 -18.56 21.22 -21.76
C ALA A 232 -18.61 19.68 -21.86
N GLU A 233 -17.50 18.99 -21.59
CA GLU A 233 -17.40 17.52 -21.68
C GLU A 233 -17.82 16.82 -20.37
N ILE A 234 -18.06 17.59 -19.31
CA ILE A 234 -18.40 17.09 -17.98
C ILE A 234 -19.93 17.06 -17.86
N SER A 235 -20.52 15.89 -18.09
CA SER A 235 -21.97 15.65 -17.96
C SER A 235 -22.35 15.07 -16.59
N ILE A 236 -21.54 14.16 -16.05
CA ILE A 236 -21.84 13.44 -14.79
C ILE A 236 -21.21 14.17 -13.61
N HIS A 237 -22.02 14.49 -12.59
CA HIS A 237 -21.65 15.27 -11.40
C HIS A 237 -20.87 16.56 -11.70
N PRO A 238 -21.40 17.47 -12.55
CA PRO A 238 -20.65 18.59 -13.11
C PRO A 238 -20.11 19.55 -12.05
N TYR A 239 -20.89 19.83 -11.00
CA TYR A 239 -20.44 20.71 -9.92
C TYR A 239 -19.20 20.16 -9.19
N LEU A 240 -19.24 18.89 -8.77
CA LEU A 240 -18.14 18.27 -8.02
C LEU A 240 -16.88 18.13 -8.88
N THR A 241 -17.02 17.67 -10.12
CA THR A 241 -15.89 17.49 -11.04
C THR A 241 -15.25 18.83 -11.42
N LYS A 242 -16.06 19.86 -11.70
CA LYS A 242 -15.55 21.22 -11.99
C LYS A 242 -14.88 21.84 -10.78
N ARG A 243 -15.44 21.66 -9.58
CA ARG A 243 -14.85 22.11 -8.31
C ARG A 243 -13.51 21.44 -8.05
N PHE A 244 -13.41 20.13 -8.26
CA PHE A 244 -12.15 19.39 -8.15
C PHE A 244 -11.08 19.96 -9.07
N LEU A 245 -11.38 20.11 -10.37
CA LEU A 245 -10.44 20.68 -11.34
C LEU A 245 -10.05 22.12 -10.99
N LYS A 246 -10.98 22.91 -10.44
CA LYS A 246 -10.69 24.27 -9.94
C LYS A 246 -9.68 24.23 -8.78
N TRP A 247 -9.86 23.31 -7.82
CA TRP A 247 -8.95 23.16 -6.69
C TRP A 247 -7.54 22.75 -7.11
N VAL A 248 -7.42 21.85 -8.08
CA VAL A 248 -6.11 21.48 -8.66
C VAL A 248 -5.46 22.68 -9.35
N ARG A 249 -6.21 23.47 -10.13
CA ARG A 249 -5.69 24.66 -10.84
C ARG A 249 -5.24 25.77 -9.91
N LEU A 250 -5.90 25.93 -8.76
CA LEU A 250 -5.58 26.95 -7.76
C LEU A 250 -4.53 26.50 -6.73
N ASP A 251 -3.87 25.35 -6.95
CA ASP A 251 -2.92 24.70 -6.02
C ASP A 251 -3.48 24.47 -4.60
N GLN A 252 -4.81 24.43 -4.47
CA GLN A 252 -5.48 24.08 -3.21
C GLN A 252 -5.44 22.57 -2.94
N LEU A 253 -5.24 21.78 -4.00
CA LEU A 253 -5.16 20.33 -3.96
C LEU A 253 -4.00 19.87 -4.85
N LYS A 254 -3.06 19.13 -4.26
CA LYS A 254 -1.94 18.54 -5.00
C LYS A 254 -2.28 17.12 -5.43
N LEU A 255 -1.77 16.73 -6.59
CA LEU A 255 -1.91 15.37 -7.11
C LEU A 255 -0.69 14.53 -6.73
N GLN A 256 -0.88 13.22 -6.64
CA GLN A 256 0.20 12.28 -6.35
C GLN A 256 1.24 12.28 -7.49
N PRO A 257 2.54 12.12 -7.20
CA PRO A 257 3.61 12.17 -8.21
C PRO A 257 3.41 11.19 -9.36
N PHE A 258 2.96 9.96 -9.07
CA PHE A 258 2.70 8.94 -10.10
C PHE A 258 1.60 9.37 -11.09
N PHE A 259 0.60 10.11 -10.62
CA PHE A 259 -0.53 10.54 -11.44
C PHE A 259 -0.16 11.77 -12.28
N ILE A 260 0.62 12.70 -11.72
CA ILE A 260 1.16 13.86 -12.45
C ILE A 260 1.98 13.40 -13.67
N ARG A 261 2.74 12.32 -13.54
CA ARG A 261 3.53 11.75 -14.64
C ARG A 261 2.70 11.28 -15.82
N ALA A 262 1.44 10.90 -15.61
CA ALA A 262 0.56 10.50 -16.71
C ALA A 262 0.13 11.69 -17.60
N PHE A 263 0.33 12.94 -17.15
CA PHE A 263 0.16 14.15 -17.98
C PHE A 263 1.42 14.52 -18.76
N LEU A 264 2.57 13.99 -18.37
CA LEU A 264 3.81 14.17 -19.11
C LEU A 264 3.77 13.26 -20.34
N ARG A 265 4.30 13.74 -21.47
CA ARG A 265 4.47 12.88 -22.64
C ARG A 265 5.36 11.71 -22.21
N PRO A 266 5.02 10.44 -22.53
CA PRO A 266 5.96 9.37 -22.31
C PRO A 266 7.25 9.77 -23.01
N ALA A 267 8.34 9.90 -22.26
CA ALA A 267 9.66 9.96 -22.85
C ALA A 267 9.73 8.76 -23.81
N SER A 268 10.32 8.95 -24.97
CA SER A 268 10.43 8.02 -26.09
C SER A 268 11.13 6.68 -25.79
N SER A 269 11.14 6.24 -24.53
CA SER A 269 11.64 4.97 -24.02
C SER A 269 10.54 3.96 -23.67
N PHE A 270 9.27 4.24 -23.95
CA PHE A 270 8.30 3.15 -24.19
C PHE A 270 8.42 2.69 -25.65
N THR A 271 9.65 2.39 -26.08
CA THR A 271 9.82 1.41 -27.14
C THR A 271 9.21 0.12 -26.62
N SER A 272 8.07 -0.20 -27.21
CA SER A 272 7.76 -1.55 -27.64
C SER A 272 8.99 -2.46 -27.72
N CYS A 273 8.77 -3.71 -27.29
CA CYS A 273 9.43 -4.95 -27.74
C CYS A 273 10.05 -5.74 -26.59
N PRO A 274 10.05 -7.09 -26.69
CA PRO A 274 9.04 -8.02 -27.21
C PRO A 274 8.24 -8.70 -26.08
#